data_AF-A0A7S0W4M6-F1
#
_entry.id   AF-A0A7S0W4M6-F1
#
_cell.length_a   1.000
_cell.length_b   1.000
_cell.length_c   1.000
_cell.angle_alpha   90.00
_cell.angle_beta   90.00
_cell.angle_gamma   90.00
#
_symmetry.space_group_name_H-M   'P 1'
#
loop_
_entity.id
_entity.type
_entity.pdbx_description
1 polymer ?
#
loop_
_entity_poly.entity_id
_entity_poly.type
_entity_poly.pdbx_seq_one_letter_code
_entity_poly.pdbx_strand_id
1 'polypeptide(L)'
;QFLHDMVLQWEEIKIVSCYRSPVGLKRFCYALIHVAPVALAPFWGHFCHKEHDGDTDALPSRYGCFSGYFVGVLYSAILTCLYRVLNDLEDPFDGEGDDDIRWDLWNLQTGHLGMFGQDGRALRQRGELFRPGKDAKQD
;
A
#
# COMPACT_ATOMS: atom_id res chain seq x y z
N GLN A 1 -29.82 -21.35 4.07
CA GLN A 1 -28.42 -21.24 4.53
C GLN A 1 -27.62 -20.35 3.59
N PHE A 2 -27.60 -20.58 2.27
CA PHE A 2 -26.91 -19.71 1.29
C PHE A 2 -27.10 -18.19 1.48
N LEU A 3 -28.34 -17.71 1.65
CA LEU A 3 -28.59 -16.26 1.83
C LEU A 3 -27.98 -15.70 3.11
N HIS A 4 -27.93 -16.49 4.18
CA HIS A 4 -27.33 -16.07 5.43
C HIS A 4 -25.83 -15.88 5.25
N ASP A 5 -25.16 -16.85 4.61
CA ASP A 5 -23.72 -16.80 4.39
C ASP A 5 -23.33 -15.67 3.41
N MET A 6 -24.16 -15.43 2.40
CA MET A 6 -23.99 -14.29 1.48
C MET A 6 -24.09 -12.94 2.20
N VAL A 7 -25.05 -12.79 3.13
CA VAL A 7 -25.22 -11.56 3.91
C VAL A 7 -24.04 -11.35 4.87
N LEU A 8 -23.56 -12.40 5.52
CA LEU A 8 -22.37 -12.32 6.39
C LEU A 8 -21.13 -11.87 5.63
N GLN A 9 -20.84 -12.48 4.48
CA GLN A 9 -19.69 -12.10 3.65
C GLN A 9 -19.80 -10.66 3.16
N TRP A 10 -21.00 -10.22 2.80
CA TRP A 10 -21.23 -8.84 2.39
C TRP A 10 -20.99 -7.84 3.53
N GLU A 11 -21.41 -8.18 4.76
CA GLU A 11 -21.17 -7.35 5.92
C GLU A 11 -19.68 -7.23 6.25
N GLU A 12 -18.93 -8.33 6.18
CA GLU A 12 -17.48 -8.33 6.39
C GLU A 12 -16.75 -7.42 5.40
N ILE A 13 -17.07 -7.52 4.10
CA ILE A 13 -16.48 -6.66 3.06
C ILE A 13 -16.84 -5.20 3.28
N LYS A 14 -18.10 -4.92 3.65
CA LYS A 14 -18.56 -3.56 3.95
C LYS A 14 -17.81 -2.95 5.14
N ILE A 15 -17.55 -3.75 6.18
CA ILE A 15 -16.79 -3.29 7.35
C ILE A 15 -15.38 -2.87 6.92
N VAL A 16 -14.68 -3.68 6.12
CA VAL A 16 -13.33 -3.36 5.63
C VAL A 16 -13.34 -2.08 4.78
N SER A 17 -14.31 -1.92 3.89
CA SER A 17 -14.44 -0.71 3.06
C SER A 17 -14.76 0.56 3.87
N CYS A 18 -15.54 0.44 4.94
CA CYS A 18 -15.91 1.57 5.79
C CYS A 18 -14.83 1.96 6.81
N TYR A 19 -13.95 1.04 7.19
CA TYR A 19 -12.93 1.28 8.21
C TYR A 19 -11.68 1.94 7.60
N ARG A 20 -11.78 3.24 7.28
CA ARG A 20 -10.66 4.03 6.74
C ARG A 20 -9.95 4.83 7.83
N SER A 21 -8.66 5.07 7.66
CA SER A 21 -7.88 5.89 8.59
C SER A 21 -8.35 7.36 8.56
N PRO A 22 -8.53 8.03 9.71
CA PRO A 22 -8.94 9.42 9.70
C PRO A 22 -7.87 10.32 9.09
N VAL A 23 -8.28 11.24 8.21
CA VAL A 23 -7.39 12.11 7.41
C VAL A 23 -6.39 12.90 8.26
N GLY A 24 -6.77 13.29 9.48
CA GLY A 24 -5.90 14.01 10.40
C GLY A 24 -4.69 13.19 10.84
N LEU A 25 -4.89 11.91 11.16
CA LEU A 25 -3.81 11.01 11.57
C LEU A 25 -2.85 10.75 10.40
N LYS A 26 -3.38 10.60 9.17
CA LYS A 26 -2.55 10.40 7.97
C LYS A 26 -1.59 11.56 7.73
N ARG A 27 -2.13 12.78 7.77
CA ARG A 27 -1.33 14.01 7.58
C ARG A 27 -0.29 14.19 8.68
N PHE A 28 -0.65 13.82 9.92
CA PHE A 28 0.29 13.83 11.04
C PHE A 28 1.44 12.82 10.83
N CYS A 29 1.12 11.58 10.46
CA CYS A 29 2.14 10.56 10.14
C CYS A 29 3.03 11.00 8.97
N TYR A 30 2.45 11.58 7.91
CA TYR A 30 3.20 12.14 6.79
C TYR A 30 4.20 13.20 7.27
N ALA A 31 3.75 14.17 8.05
CA ALA A 31 4.63 15.22 8.58
C ALA A 31 5.73 14.62 9.48
N LEU A 32 5.38 13.68 10.36
CA LEU A 32 6.33 13.06 11.29
C LEU A 32 7.44 12.29 10.55
N ILE A 33 7.09 11.55 9.48
CA ILE A 33 8.04 10.76 8.69
C ILE A 33 9.04 11.67 7.95
N HIS A 34 8.63 12.88 7.54
CA HIS A 34 9.53 13.85 6.90
C HIS A 34 10.35 14.65 7.92
N VAL A 35 9.79 14.96 9.10
CA VAL A 35 10.46 15.74 10.14
C VAL A 35 11.43 14.88 10.96
N ALA A 36 11.11 13.60 11.21
CA ALA A 36 11.94 12.68 11.98
C ALA A 36 13.40 12.58 11.50
N PRO A 37 13.69 12.35 10.19
CA PRO A 37 15.08 12.28 9.73
C PRO A 37 15.82 13.60 9.87
N VAL A 38 15.14 14.75 9.77
CA VAL A 38 15.74 16.07 9.97
C VAL A 38 16.07 16.31 11.45
N ALA A 39 15.15 15.95 12.35
CA ALA A 39 15.36 16.05 13.78
C ALA A 39 16.45 15.10 14.30
N LEU A 40 16.61 13.93 13.68
CA LEU A 40 17.63 12.93 14.01
C LEU A 40 18.97 13.16 13.28
N ALA A 41 19.02 14.02 12.27
CA ALA A 41 20.25 14.36 11.55
C ALA A 41 21.44 14.77 12.46
N PRO A 42 21.30 15.66 13.46
CA PRO A 42 22.42 16.01 14.33
C PRO A 42 22.92 14.84 15.18
N PHE A 43 22.05 13.89 15.53
CA PHE A 43 22.43 12.68 16.24
C PHE A 43 23.36 11.80 15.38
N TRP A 44 23.06 11.68 14.08
CA TRP A 44 23.94 10.92 13.18
C TRP A 44 25.28 11.63 12.89
N GLY A 45 25.29 12.97 12.88
CA GLY A 45 26.51 13.77 12.75
C GLY A 45 27.49 13.58 13.91
N HIS A 46 27.01 13.29 15.12
CA HIS A 46 27.85 13.02 16.29
C HIS A 46 28.73 11.77 16.13
N PHE A 47 28.34 10.81 15.27
CA PHE A 47 29.18 9.65 14.96
C PHE A 47 30.44 10.00 14.15
N CYS A 48 30.47 11.17 13.49
CA CYS A 48 31.62 11.63 12.71
C CYS A 48 32.65 12.40 13.56
N HIS A 49 32.22 13.10 14.62
CA HIS A 49 33.11 13.93 15.45
C HIS A 49 34.03 13.13 16.39
N LYS A 50 33.71 11.86 16.69
CA LYS A 50 34.43 11.05 17.67
C LYS A 50 35.65 10.29 17.14
N GLU A 51 35.98 10.47 15.87
CA GLU A 51 37.17 9.86 15.27
C GLU A 51 38.48 10.58 15.68
N HIS A 52 38.39 11.80 16.24
CA HIS A 52 39.54 12.70 16.40
C HIS A 52 39.94 13.04 17.84
N ASP A 53 39.17 12.65 18.86
CA ASP A 53 39.49 12.95 20.26
C ASP A 53 39.30 11.69 21.12
N GLY A 54 40.38 11.27 21.79
CA GLY A 54 40.54 9.96 22.45
C GLY A 54 39.74 9.78 23.75
N ASP A 55 38.43 10.03 23.71
CA ASP A 55 37.55 9.87 24.87
C ASP A 55 36.76 8.55 24.80
N THR A 56 36.92 7.74 25.84
CA THR A 56 36.80 6.26 25.81
C THR A 56 35.42 5.69 26.16
N ASP A 57 34.36 6.50 26.17
CA ASP A 57 33.06 6.08 26.73
C ASP A 57 31.90 6.00 25.70
N ALA A 58 32.18 6.05 24.40
CA ALA A 58 31.18 5.76 23.37
C ALA A 58 31.71 4.84 22.27
N LEU A 59 30.83 3.96 21.80
CA LEU A 59 31.07 2.87 20.85
C LEU A 59 32.07 3.28 19.74
N PRO A 60 33.23 2.61 19.60
CA PRO A 60 34.27 3.02 18.65
C PRO A 60 33.72 2.97 17.22
N SER A 61 33.68 4.12 16.56
CA SER A 61 33.25 4.25 15.16
C SER A 61 34.32 3.70 14.23
N ARG A 62 34.45 2.37 14.17
CA ARG A 62 35.38 1.63 13.28
C ARG A 62 35.17 1.93 11.78
N TYR A 63 34.06 2.57 11.43
CA TYR A 63 33.58 2.76 10.05
C TYR A 63 33.59 4.24 9.60
N GLY A 64 34.19 5.15 10.38
CA GLY A 64 34.36 6.56 10.05
C GLY A 64 33.07 7.35 9.82
N CYS A 65 33.19 8.59 9.35
CA CYS A 65 32.07 9.50 9.06
C CYS A 65 31.06 8.97 8.03
N PHE A 66 31.47 8.07 7.13
CA PHE A 66 30.59 7.48 6.11
C PHE A 66 29.45 6.66 6.70
N SER A 67 29.67 6.04 7.87
CA SER A 67 28.66 5.23 8.54
C SER A 67 27.43 6.04 8.98
N GLY A 68 27.63 7.27 9.48
CA GLY A 68 26.52 8.15 9.90
C GLY A 68 25.62 8.57 8.74
N TYR A 69 26.23 8.93 7.59
CA TYR A 69 25.47 9.26 6.38
C TYR A 69 24.69 8.05 5.84
N PHE A 70 25.31 6.87 5.84
CA PHE A 70 24.65 5.64 5.40
C PHE A 70 23.42 5.32 6.27
N VAL A 71 23.56 5.40 7.60
CA VAL A 71 22.46 5.15 8.54
C VAL A 71 21.33 6.17 8.35
N GLY A 72 21.64 7.45 8.15
CA GLY A 72 20.62 8.47 7.93
C GLY A 72 19.82 8.28 6.64
N VAL A 73 20.52 7.98 5.53
CA VAL A 73 19.87 7.67 4.25
C VAL A 73 19.02 6.42 4.36
N LEU A 74 19.56 5.33 4.92
CA LEU A 74 18.82 4.08 5.10
C LEU A 74 17.58 4.27 5.98
N TYR A 75 17.70 5.01 7.09
CA TYR A 75 16.58 5.31 7.97
C TYR A 75 15.47 6.08 7.24
N SER A 76 15.82 7.13 6.49
CA SER A 76 14.86 7.90 5.70
C SER A 76 14.16 7.06 4.61
N ALA A 77 14.91 6.14 3.98
CA ALA A 77 14.37 5.25 2.97
C ALA A 77 13.38 4.24 3.57
N ILE A 78 13.71 3.65 4.73
CA ILE A 78 12.82 2.73 5.45
C ILE A 78 11.52 3.43 5.86
N LEU A 79 11.62 4.62 6.45
CA LEU A 79 10.42 5.38 6.87
C LEU A 79 9.53 5.74 5.67
N THR A 80 10.13 6.17 4.57
CA THR A 80 9.39 6.52 3.36
C THR A 80 8.73 5.30 2.72
N CYS A 81 9.44 4.15 2.70
CA CYS A 81 8.90 2.89 2.21
C CYS A 81 7.70 2.44 3.04
N LEU A 82 7.83 2.45 4.37
CA LEU A 82 6.74 2.09 5.27
C LEU A 82 5.52 3.00 5.09
N TYR A 83 5.74 4.30 4.92
CA TYR A 83 4.64 5.24 4.65
C TYR A 83 3.88 4.89 3.36
N ARG A 84 4.58 4.53 2.29
CA ARG A 84 3.95 4.16 1.02
C ARG A 84 3.11 2.91 1.15
N VAL A 85 3.66 1.84 1.74
CA VAL A 85 2.92 0.59 1.96
C VAL A 85 1.66 0.83 2.81
N LEU A 86 1.74 1.68 3.84
CA LEU A 86 0.57 2.05 4.65
C LEU A 86 -0.49 2.82 3.86
N ASN A 87 -0.08 3.60 2.86
CA ASN A 87 -1.01 4.33 2.03
C ASN A 87 -1.66 3.42 1.00
N ASP A 88 -0.90 2.51 0.39
CA ASP A 88 -1.39 1.56 -0.60
C ASP A 88 -2.35 0.54 0.06
N LEU A 89 -2.09 0.12 1.30
CA LEU A 89 -2.96 -0.79 2.04
C LEU A 89 -4.23 -0.13 2.60
N GLU A 90 -4.39 1.19 2.47
CA GLU A 90 -5.53 1.88 3.07
C GLU A 90 -6.84 1.68 2.32
N ASP A 91 -6.79 1.52 1.00
CA ASP A 91 -7.98 1.40 0.16
C ASP A 91 -7.79 0.31 -0.90
N PRO A 92 -8.01 -0.98 -0.56
CA PRO A 92 -7.75 -2.10 -1.47
C PRO A 92 -8.73 -2.19 -2.65
N PHE A 93 -9.65 -1.23 -2.76
CA PHE A 93 -10.74 -1.23 -3.71
C PHE A 93 -10.66 -0.08 -4.73
N ASP A 94 -9.67 0.83 -4.60
CA ASP A 94 -9.53 1.98 -5.50
C ASP A 94 -8.91 1.61 -6.86
N GLY A 95 -8.13 0.53 -6.93
CA GLY A 95 -7.56 -0.02 -8.15
C GLY A 95 -6.35 0.76 -8.67
N GLU A 96 -5.77 1.64 -7.86
CA GLU A 96 -4.53 2.38 -8.17
C GLU A 96 -3.27 1.62 -7.71
N GLY A 97 -3.40 0.77 -6.69
CA GLY A 97 -2.32 -0.04 -6.13
C GLY A 97 -2.07 -1.35 -6.89
N ASP A 98 -0.80 -1.75 -6.98
CA ASP A 98 -0.40 -3.04 -7.57
C ASP A 98 -0.98 -4.25 -6.79
N ASP A 99 -1.26 -4.06 -5.50
CA ASP A 99 -1.78 -5.07 -4.57
C ASP A 99 -3.32 -5.02 -4.39
N ASP A 100 -4.03 -4.25 -5.22
CA ASP A 100 -5.48 -4.09 -5.12
C ASP A 100 -6.31 -5.24 -5.69
N ILE A 101 -7.58 -5.29 -5.29
CA ILE A 101 -8.52 -6.27 -5.80
C ILE A 101 -8.80 -6.01 -7.28
N ARG A 102 -8.40 -6.98 -8.11
CA ARG A 102 -8.57 -6.97 -9.57
C ARG A 102 -10.02 -7.26 -9.97
N TRP A 103 -10.86 -6.23 -9.91
CA TRP A 103 -12.28 -6.31 -10.30
C TRP A 103 -12.50 -6.82 -11.73
N ASP A 104 -11.59 -6.49 -12.66
CA ASP A 104 -11.67 -6.97 -14.04
C ASP A 104 -11.58 -8.50 -14.14
N LEU A 105 -10.70 -9.11 -13.34
CA LEU A 105 -10.55 -10.56 -13.31
C LEU A 105 -11.82 -11.23 -12.76
N TRP A 106 -12.40 -10.63 -11.72
CA TRP A 106 -13.67 -11.07 -11.15
C TRP A 106 -14.83 -10.98 -12.15
N ASN A 107 -14.93 -9.87 -12.89
CA ASN A 107 -15.94 -9.64 -13.92
C ASN A 107 -15.80 -10.64 -15.09
N LEU A 108 -14.57 -10.95 -15.48
CA LEU A 108 -14.30 -11.97 -16.49
C LEU A 108 -14.72 -13.38 -16.01
N GLN A 109 -14.37 -13.73 -14.78
CA GLN A 109 -14.70 -15.04 -14.22
C GLN A 109 -16.21 -15.23 -14.03
N THR A 110 -16.91 -14.20 -13.54
CA THR A 110 -18.37 -14.22 -13.38
C THR A 110 -19.10 -14.24 -14.73
N GLY A 111 -18.62 -13.48 -15.73
CA GLY A 111 -19.13 -13.55 -17.10
C GLY A 111 -19.01 -14.94 -17.71
N HIS A 112 -17.87 -15.61 -17.50
CA HIS A 112 -17.67 -16.99 -17.94
C HIS A 112 -18.62 -17.97 -17.21
N LEU A 113 -18.87 -17.79 -15.92
CA LEU A 113 -19.82 -18.62 -15.17
C LEU A 113 -21.28 -18.42 -15.65
N GLY A 114 -21.66 -17.19 -16.04
CA GLY A 114 -22.98 -16.88 -16.61
C GLY A 114 -23.30 -17.66 -17.90
N MET A 115 -22.27 -18.10 -18.63
CA MET A 115 -22.41 -18.91 -19.85
C MET A 115 -22.89 -20.35 -19.57
N PHE A 116 -22.85 -20.82 -18.32
CA PHE A 116 -23.34 -22.14 -17.94
C PHE A 116 -24.75 -22.11 -17.32
N GLY A 117 -25.29 -20.91 -17.07
CA GLY A 117 -26.66 -20.72 -16.55
C GLY A 117 -27.77 -20.94 -17.58
N GLN A 118 -29.03 -20.71 -17.17
CA GLN A 118 -30.22 -20.89 -18.00
C GLN A 118 -30.15 -20.12 -19.33
N ASP A 119 -29.61 -18.90 -19.31
CA ASP A 119 -29.44 -18.04 -20.48
C ASP A 119 -28.12 -18.30 -21.25
N GLY A 120 -27.27 -19.17 -20.74
CA GLY A 120 -25.94 -19.43 -21.26
C GLY A 120 -25.91 -20.04 -22.67
N ARG A 121 -26.99 -20.74 -23.09
CA ARG A 121 -27.12 -21.22 -24.48
C ARG A 121 -27.33 -20.06 -25.47
N ALA A 122 -28.10 -19.04 -25.09
CA ALA A 122 -28.37 -17.89 -25.92
C ALA A 122 -27.13 -16.99 -26.03
N LEU A 123 -26.41 -16.78 -24.92
CA LEU A 123 -25.18 -15.99 -24.88
C LEU A 123 -24.04 -16.61 -25.72
N ARG A 124 -23.90 -17.95 -25.71
CA ARG A 124 -22.95 -18.67 -26.59
C ARG A 124 -23.28 -18.52 -28.08
N GLN A 125 -24.56 -18.51 -28.45
CA GLN A 125 -24.99 -18.40 -29.85
C GLN A 125 -24.85 -16.97 -30.39
N ARG A 126 -24.92 -15.97 -29.52
CA ARG A 126 -24.83 -14.55 -29.92
C ARG A 126 -23.42 -14.05 -30.20
N GLY A 127 -22.37 -14.82 -29.88
CA GLY A 127 -20.98 -14.40 -30.12
C GLY A 127 -20.60 -13.10 -29.40
N GLU A 128 -21.35 -12.67 -28.39
CA GLU A 128 -21.11 -11.45 -27.60
C GLU A 128 -19.99 -11.68 -26.57
N LEU A 129 -18.87 -12.26 -27.03
CA LEU A 129 -17.70 -12.59 -26.21
C LEU A 129 -16.83 -11.36 -25.90
N PHE A 130 -17.04 -10.24 -26.61
CA PHE A 130 -16.01 -9.20 -26.71
C PHE A 130 -16.59 -7.79 -26.89
N ARG A 131 -17.51 -7.39 -26.02
CA ARG A 131 -17.68 -5.97 -25.75
C ARG A 131 -17.12 -5.69 -24.37
N PRO A 132 -15.81 -5.37 -24.25
CA PRO A 132 -15.37 -4.62 -23.08
C PRO A 132 -16.30 -3.40 -22.97
N GLY A 133 -16.83 -3.19 -21.77
CA GLY A 133 -17.76 -2.11 -21.49
C GLY A 133 -17.27 -0.81 -22.11
N LYS A 134 -18.07 -0.24 -23.01
CA LYS A 134 -17.83 1.07 -23.64
C LYS A 134 -18.06 2.23 -22.67
N ASP A 135 -17.76 2.03 -21.39
CA ASP A 135 -18.01 3.03 -20.34
C ASP A 135 -16.70 3.58 -19.75
N ALA A 136 -15.54 3.16 -20.24
CA ALA A 136 -14.31 3.94 -20.13
C ALA A 136 -14.27 5.02 -21.24
N LYS A 137 -15.12 6.05 -21.11
CA LYS A 137 -14.85 7.38 -21.71
C LYS A 137 -13.55 7.87 -21.04
N GLN A 138 -12.43 7.99 -21.74
CA GLN A 138 -12.08 9.02 -22.70
C GLN A 138 -11.91 10.38 -22.00
N ASP A 139 -10.63 10.76 -21.91
CA ASP A 139 -9.98 11.97 -21.37
C ASP A 139 -9.47 11.90 -19.92
#